data_AF-A0A7R9XZB9-F1
#
_entry.id   AF-A0A7R9XZB9-F1
#
_cell.length_a   1.000
_cell.length_b   1.000
_cell.length_c   1.000
_cell.angle_alpha   90.00
_cell.angle_beta   90.00
_cell.angle_gamma   90.00
#
_symmetry.space_group_name_H-M   'P 1'
#
loop_
_entity.id
_entity.type
_entity.pdbx_description
1 polymer ?
#
loop_
_entity_poly.entity_id
_entity_poly.type
_entity_poly.pdbx_seq_one_letter_code
_entity_poly.pdbx_strand_id
1 'polypeptide(L)'
;YVDNTPVTEADVLAAANKYDVADVLVLPLARRQLGGSGMALRAALLRCERLEELDLTGNALESLEWLGGLPAAATLRKLTLTQNGLASLKGAGALNSLQHL
;
A
#
# COMPACT_ATOMS: atom_id res chain seq x y z
N TYR A 1 8.10 -1.44 -22.68
CA TYR A 1 7.31 -0.21 -22.58
C TYR A 1 6.69 -0.21 -21.20
N VAL A 2 7.29 0.50 -20.25
CA VAL A 2 6.66 0.75 -18.96
C VAL A 2 5.71 1.90 -19.23
N ASP A 3 4.41 1.64 -19.17
CA ASP A 3 3.40 2.67 -19.38
C ASP A 3 3.64 3.74 -18.30
N ASN A 4 4.04 4.93 -18.74
CA ASN A 4 4.43 6.04 -17.87
C ASN A 4 3.18 6.85 -17.45
N THR A 5 2.01 6.23 -17.53
CA THR A 5 0.75 6.81 -17.09
C THR A 5 0.81 7.00 -15.57
N PRO A 6 0.61 8.23 -15.08
CA PRO A 6 0.59 8.49 -13.66
C PRO A 6 -0.57 7.71 -13.04
N VAL A 7 -0.29 6.83 -12.08
CA VAL A 7 -1.36 6.13 -11.36
C VAL A 7 -2.12 7.17 -10.54
N THR A 8 -3.39 7.34 -10.89
CA THR A 8 -4.25 8.37 -10.30
C THR A 8 -4.92 7.88 -9.03
N GLU A 9 -5.43 8.81 -8.22
CA GLU A 9 -6.24 8.48 -7.04
C GLU A 9 -7.45 7.59 -7.39
N ALA A 10 -8.03 7.78 -8.57
CA ALA A 10 -9.14 6.97 -9.05
C ALA A 10 -8.73 5.50 -9.27
N ASP A 11 -7.52 5.25 -9.77
CA ASP A 11 -7.01 3.89 -9.99
C ASP A 11 -6.80 3.16 -8.66
N VAL A 12 -6.26 3.87 -7.67
CA VAL A 12 -6.01 3.32 -6.33
C VAL A 12 -7.33 3.06 -5.60
N LEU A 13 -8.31 3.96 -5.73
CA LEU A 13 -9.62 3.79 -5.15
C LEU A 13 -10.43 2.67 -5.84
N ALA A 14 -10.32 2.56 -7.16
CA ALA A 14 -10.93 1.47 -7.93
C ALA A 14 -10.34 0.12 -7.53
N ALA A 15 -9.02 0.05 -7.34
CA ALA A 15 -8.37 -1.15 -6.83
C ALA A 15 -8.88 -1.48 -5.41
N ALA A 16 -8.87 -0.55 -4.46
CA ALA A 16 -9.39 -0.83 -3.11
C ALA A 16 -10.85 -1.29 -3.11
N ASN A 17 -11.72 -0.71 -3.96
CA ASN A 17 -13.10 -1.16 -4.15
C ASN A 17 -13.20 -2.59 -4.69
N LYS A 18 -12.23 -3.01 -5.50
CA LYS A 18 -12.20 -4.34 -6.10
C LYS A 18 -11.75 -5.42 -5.10
N TYR A 19 -10.90 -5.07 -4.13
CA TYR A 19 -10.22 -6.03 -3.23
C TYR A 19 -10.74 -6.00 -1.77
N ASP A 20 -11.96 -5.53 -1.54
CA ASP A 20 -12.60 -5.33 -0.22
C ASP A 20 -12.69 -6.61 0.66
N VAL A 21 -12.58 -7.81 0.05
CA VAL A 21 -12.80 -9.11 0.72
C VAL A 21 -11.54 -9.98 0.77
N ALA A 22 -10.68 -9.79 1.77
CA ALA A 22 -9.56 -10.70 2.10
C ALA A 22 -8.56 -10.98 0.96
N ASP A 23 -8.55 -10.13 -0.08
CA ASP A 23 -7.84 -10.40 -1.32
C ASP A 23 -6.51 -9.62 -1.39
N VAL A 24 -5.72 -9.90 -2.42
CA VAL A 24 -4.40 -9.28 -2.64
C VAL A 24 -4.58 -7.95 -3.37
N LEU A 25 -4.20 -6.85 -2.72
CA LEU A 25 -4.15 -5.53 -3.36
C LEU A 25 -2.73 -5.28 -3.89
N VAL A 26 -2.58 -5.27 -5.21
CA VAL A 26 -1.31 -4.93 -5.89
C VAL A 26 -1.42 -3.56 -6.52
N LEU A 27 -0.55 -2.64 -6.11
CA LEU A 27 -0.53 -1.27 -6.62
C LEU A 27 0.86 -0.96 -7.21
N PRO A 28 1.05 -1.18 -8.52
CA PRO A 28 2.26 -0.79 -9.20
C PRO A 28 2.23 0.72 -9.47
N LEU A 29 2.54 1.55 -8.46
CA LEU A 29 2.68 2.99 -8.66
C LEU A 29 4.04 3.21 -9.30
N ALA A 30 4.06 3.61 -10.57
CA ALA A 30 5.30 3.88 -11.30
C ALA A 30 6.25 4.76 -10.45
N ARG A 31 7.54 4.39 -10.45
CA ARG A 31 8.71 4.78 -9.61
C ARG A 31 8.91 6.26 -9.20
N ARG A 32 7.97 7.19 -9.39
CA ARG A 32 8.18 8.64 -9.18
C ARG A 32 7.01 9.44 -8.60
N GLN A 33 5.86 8.88 -8.29
CA GLN A 33 4.71 9.70 -7.88
C GLN A 33 3.99 9.12 -6.66
N LEU A 34 4.57 9.32 -5.47
CA LEU A 34 3.82 9.17 -4.21
C LEU A 34 3.59 10.50 -3.47
N GLY A 35 4.16 11.61 -3.94
CA GLY A 35 3.99 12.91 -3.30
C GLY A 35 2.53 13.35 -3.15
N GLY A 36 1.65 12.96 -4.08
CA GLY A 36 0.18 13.09 -3.98
C GLY A 36 -0.54 11.76 -3.78
N SER A 37 -0.09 10.70 -4.45
CA SER A 37 -0.73 9.37 -4.42
C SER A 37 -0.61 8.67 -3.06
N GLY A 38 0.26 9.13 -2.16
CA GLY A 38 0.32 8.63 -0.78
C GLY A 38 -0.97 8.92 0.01
N MET A 39 -1.62 10.07 -0.20
CA MET A 39 -2.93 10.34 0.43
C MET A 39 -4.03 9.48 -0.17
N ALA A 40 -4.04 9.31 -1.50
CA ALA A 40 -4.97 8.44 -2.20
C ALA A 40 -4.85 6.97 -1.75
N LEU A 41 -3.61 6.49 -1.63
CA LEU A 41 -3.30 5.15 -1.14
C LEU A 41 -3.79 4.94 0.29
N ARG A 42 -3.55 5.93 1.16
CA ARG A 42 -4.08 5.91 2.54
C ARG A 42 -5.60 5.89 2.56
N ALA A 43 -6.26 6.73 1.76
CA ALA A 43 -7.72 6.80 1.67
C ALA A 43 -8.33 5.50 1.14
N ALA A 44 -7.67 4.86 0.19
CA ALA A 44 -8.09 3.57 -0.37
C ALA A 44 -7.94 2.45 0.66
N LEU A 45 -6.78 2.35 1.33
CA LEU A 45 -6.53 1.33 2.36
C LEU A 45 -7.35 1.53 3.64
N LEU A 46 -7.80 2.75 3.93
CA LEU A 46 -8.77 3.04 4.99
C LEU A 46 -10.11 2.31 4.79
N ARG A 47 -10.42 1.90 3.56
CA ARG A 47 -11.66 1.18 3.23
C ARG A 47 -11.48 -0.33 3.22
N CYS A 48 -10.23 -0.82 3.16
CA CYS A 48 -9.94 -2.24 3.16
C CYS A 48 -9.78 -2.75 4.59
N GLU A 49 -10.87 -3.14 5.26
CA GLU A 49 -10.81 -3.64 6.64
C GLU A 49 -10.25 -5.07 6.76
N ARG A 50 -10.34 -5.84 5.68
CA ARG A 50 -10.00 -7.27 5.66
C ARG A 50 -8.76 -7.61 4.84
N LEU A 51 -7.97 -6.62 4.42
CA LEU A 51 -6.84 -6.86 3.53
C LEU A 51 -5.80 -7.78 4.17
N GLU A 52 -5.49 -8.92 3.54
CA GLU A 52 -4.49 -9.88 4.04
C GLU A 52 -3.13 -9.71 3.35
N GLU A 53 -3.12 -9.37 2.06
CA GLU A 53 -1.89 -9.16 1.31
C GLU A 53 -1.87 -7.80 0.60
N LEU A 54 -0.76 -7.07 0.75
CA LEU A 54 -0.54 -5.77 0.15
C LEU A 54 0.81 -5.73 -0.56
N ASP A 55 0.79 -5.53 -1.88
CA ASP A 55 1.99 -5.34 -2.68
C ASP A 55 2.12 -3.88 -3.13
N LEU A 56 3.16 -3.24 -2.64
CA LEU A 56 3.55 -1.86 -2.93
C LEU A 56 4.92 -1.82 -3.62
N THR A 57 5.28 -2.88 -4.34
CA THR A 57 6.56 -2.98 -5.05
C THR A 57 6.71 -1.88 -6.10
N GLY A 58 7.89 -1.29 -6.17
CA GLY A 58 8.23 -0.30 -7.20
C GLY A 58 7.71 1.11 -6.92
N ASN A 59 7.14 1.33 -5.74
CA ASN A 59 6.67 2.63 -5.31
C ASN A 59 7.84 3.50 -4.79
N ALA A 60 7.58 4.78 -4.48
CA ALA A 60 8.56 5.69 -3.88
C ALA A 60 8.28 5.95 -2.38
N LEU A 61 7.97 4.89 -1.62
CA LEU A 61 7.68 5.04 -0.18
C LEU A 61 8.96 5.37 0.59
N GLU A 62 8.91 6.44 1.38
CA GLU A 62 10.02 6.86 2.26
C GLU A 62 9.76 6.47 3.73
N SER A 63 8.50 6.24 4.10
CA SER A 63 8.06 5.88 5.45
C SER A 63 6.84 4.96 5.44
N LEU A 64 6.71 4.15 6.49
CA LEU A 64 5.60 3.23 6.75
C LEU A 64 4.72 3.68 7.93
N GLU A 65 4.99 4.84 8.54
CA GLU A 65 4.26 5.31 9.73
C GLU A 65 2.75 5.42 9.51
N TRP A 66 2.33 5.70 8.27
CA TRP A 66 0.92 5.81 7.90
C TRP A 66 0.19 4.47 7.83
N LEU A 67 0.90 3.34 7.69
CA LEU A 67 0.29 2.00 7.64
C LEU A 67 -0.27 1.58 9.00
N GLY A 68 0.35 2.02 10.10
CA GLY A 68 -0.05 1.64 11.45
C GLY A 68 -1.42 2.17 11.90
N GLY A 69 -1.93 3.20 11.23
CA GLY A 69 -3.26 3.76 11.50
C GLY A 69 -4.38 3.19 10.63
N LEU A 70 -4.09 2.19 9.80
CA LEU A 70 -5.08 1.62 8.88
C LEU A 70 -5.88 0.49 9.54
N PRO A 71 -7.18 0.34 9.24
CA PRO A 71 -7.97 -0.81 9.68
C PRO A 71 -7.36 -2.15 9.23
N ALA A 72 -6.80 -2.16 8.02
CA ALA A 72 -6.05 -3.29 7.46
C ALA A 72 -4.87 -3.75 8.33
N ALA A 73 -4.29 -2.91 9.18
CA ALA A 73 -3.09 -3.25 9.96
C ALA A 73 -3.30 -4.47 10.88
N ALA A 74 -4.54 -4.71 11.32
CA ALA A 74 -4.91 -5.85 12.16
C ALA A 74 -5.13 -7.14 11.36
N THR A 75 -5.33 -7.06 10.05
CA THR A 75 -5.63 -8.22 9.17
C THR A 75 -4.50 -8.51 8.20
N LEU A 76 -3.61 -7.55 7.95
CA LEU A 76 -2.50 -7.68 7.00
C LEU A 76 -1.49 -8.73 7.45
N ARG A 77 -1.30 -9.75 6.63
CA ARG A 77 -0.42 -10.90 6.88
C ARG A 77 0.82 -10.85 5.99
N LYS A 78 0.72 -10.21 4.82
CA LYS A 78 1.82 -10.09 3.87
C LYS A 78 1.90 -8.69 3.31
N LEU A 79 3.09 -8.11 3.37
CA LEU A 79 3.39 -6.81 2.84
C LEU A 79 4.62 -6.94 1.94
N THR A 80 4.58 -6.39 0.74
CA THR A 80 5.75 -6.36 -0.15
C THR A 80 6.10 -4.92 -0.48
N LEU A 81 7.33 -4.53 -0.14
CA LEU A 81 7.83 -3.15 -0.27
C LEU A 81 9.10 -3.08 -1.13
N THR A 82 9.36 -4.08 -1.96
CA THR A 82 10.57 -4.14 -2.77
C THR A 82 10.63 -2.94 -3.73
N GLN A 83 11.83 -2.48 -4.08
CA GLN A 83 12.02 -1.34 -4.99
C GLN A 83 11.38 -0.02 -4.51
N ASN A 84 11.23 0.16 -3.20
CA ASN A 84 10.90 1.45 -2.57
C ASN A 84 12.13 2.25 -2.12
N GLY A 85 11.91 3.51 -1.72
CA GLY A 85 12.91 4.42 -1.16
C GLY A 85 12.97 4.42 0.36
N LEU A 86 12.56 3.33 1.02
CA LEU A 86 12.44 3.25 2.47
C LEU A 86 13.83 3.32 3.12
N ALA A 87 14.10 4.42 3.84
CA ALA A 87 15.32 4.53 4.63
C ALA A 87 15.23 3.77 5.97
N SER A 88 14.01 3.46 6.42
CA SER A 88 13.74 2.75 7.67
C SER A 88 12.38 2.04 7.61
N LEU A 89 12.24 0.96 8.38
CA LEU A 89 10.98 0.23 8.58
C LEU A 89 10.16 0.78 9.76
N LYS A 90 10.46 2.01 10.21
CA LYS A 90 9.71 2.67 11.27
C LYS A 90 8.23 2.80 10.87
N GLY A 91 7.34 2.32 11.74
CA GLY A 91 5.90 2.21 11.46
C GLY A 91 5.42 0.78 11.15
N ALA A 92 6.29 -0.13 10.72
CA ALA A 92 5.92 -1.54 10.48
C ALA A 92 5.53 -2.28 11.77
N GLY A 93 6.01 -1.83 12.94
CA GLY A 93 5.68 -2.44 14.24
C GLY A 93 4.21 -2.35 14.63
N ALA A 94 3.41 -1.52 13.95
CA ALA A 94 1.97 -1.47 14.16
C ALA A 94 1.21 -2.58 13.40
N LEU A 95 1.88 -3.28 12.48
CA LEU A 95 1.33 -4.39 11.70
C LEU A 95 1.44 -5.70 12.50
N ASN A 96 0.66 -5.80 13.58
CA ASN A 96 0.78 -6.89 14.56
C ASN A 96 0.46 -8.28 13.98
N SER A 97 -0.31 -8.34 12.89
CA SER A 97 -0.69 -9.59 12.21
C SER A 97 0.26 -9.98 11.08
N LEU A 98 1.30 -9.17 10.82
CA LEU A 98 2.20 -9.39 9.71
C LEU A 98 3.04 -10.66 9.91
N GLN A 99 3.03 -11.52 8.89
CA GLN A 99 3.77 -12.77 8.86
C GLN A 99 4.92 -12.72 7.85
N HIS A 100 4.77 -11.93 6.78
CA HIS A 100 5.74 -11.81 5.67
C HIS A 100 5.93 -10.33 5.27
N LEU A 101 7.19 -9.90 5.09
CA LEU A 101 7.61 -8.54 4.73
C LEU A 101 8.66 -8.54 3.60
#